data_AF-A0A0F0KFK3-F1
#
_entry.id   AF-A0A0F0KFK3-F1
#
_cell.length_a   1.000
_cell.length_b   1.000
_cell.length_c   1.000
_cell.angle_alpha   90.00
_cell.angle_beta   90.00
_cell.angle_gamma   90.00
#
_symmetry.space_group_name_H-M   'P 1'
#
loop_
_entity.id
_entity.type
_entity.pdbx_description
1 polymer ?
#
loop_
_entity_poly.entity_id
_entity_poly.type
_entity_poly.pdbx_seq_one_letter_code
_entity_poly.pdbx_strand_id
1 'polypeptide(L)'
;MPLRLTPLDDARFDDWRAATRVRLLALRRESGMFVGGDAIERVDEFLDELLPHGLATETSLILTIDEGAHRRGTVWLAANNGVLFVVDLSFDSVPDARLLDQVLDRLKELARRQSVDRISMAVYVCDGTSRAFVEGRGFEVASIQMLLEPLPPRNPPSSLVLTPMTADRFVDFAASSEAAFAEDLASSGRYSAEDAAVESHRQMQLELPDGIESAGQELFTAEVDGEEVGVLWIGIRRRGGRPHAFILDIEIASDRRRRGYGRDVMIAAEREAARFGADSIGLHVFGFNEAAVRLYEGLGYRRVEERFLLSL
;
A
#
# COMPACT_ATOMS: atom_id res chain seq x y z
N MET A 1 -9.69 3.33 -35.32
CA MET A 1 -8.31 3.85 -35.56
C MET A 1 -7.42 3.29 -34.46
N PRO A 2 -6.12 3.05 -34.68
CA PRO A 2 -5.28 2.52 -33.62
C PRO A 2 -5.14 3.55 -32.49
N LEU A 3 -5.25 3.07 -31.26
CA LEU A 3 -4.97 3.85 -30.06
C LEU A 3 -3.48 4.21 -30.02
N ARG A 4 -3.19 5.45 -29.62
CA ARG A 4 -1.83 5.98 -29.44
C ARG A 4 -1.67 6.53 -28.03
N LEU A 5 -0.48 6.34 -27.47
CA LEU A 5 -0.03 7.06 -26.29
C LEU A 5 1.00 8.10 -26.74
N THR A 6 0.74 9.37 -26.49
CA THR A 6 1.65 10.46 -26.88
C THR A 6 2.00 11.35 -25.69
N PRO A 7 3.24 11.87 -25.60
CA PRO A 7 3.60 12.80 -24.53
C PRO A 7 2.62 13.95 -24.42
N LEU A 8 2.27 14.31 -23.18
CA LEU A 8 1.46 15.49 -22.90
C LEU A 8 2.22 16.74 -23.37
N ASP A 9 1.49 17.65 -24.02
CA ASP A 9 2.02 18.95 -24.43
C ASP A 9 2.27 19.84 -23.20
N ASP A 10 3.43 20.50 -23.16
CA ASP A 10 3.82 21.46 -22.12
C ASP A 10 2.70 22.47 -21.80
N ALA A 11 2.00 22.98 -22.83
CA ALA A 11 0.92 23.95 -22.67
C ALA A 11 -0.30 23.41 -21.91
N ARG A 12 -0.38 22.09 -21.71
CA ARG A 12 -1.49 21.40 -21.02
C ARG A 12 -1.08 20.84 -19.67
N PHE A 13 0.19 20.98 -19.28
CA PHE A 13 0.73 20.38 -18.06
C PHE A 13 0.02 20.91 -16.81
N ASP A 14 -0.14 22.23 -16.68
CA ASP A 14 -0.77 22.84 -15.49
C ASP A 14 -2.24 22.40 -15.33
N ASP A 15 -2.99 22.39 -16.43
CA ASP A 15 -4.39 21.92 -16.44
C ASP A 15 -4.48 20.44 -16.04
N TRP A 16 -3.59 19.60 -16.58
CA TRP A 16 -3.52 18.19 -16.24
C TRP A 16 -3.15 17.99 -14.76
N ARG A 17 -2.14 18.72 -14.26
CA ARG A 17 -1.67 18.61 -12.87
C ARG A 17 -2.79 19.01 -11.91
N ALA A 18 -3.52 20.10 -12.20
CA ALA A 18 -4.66 20.53 -11.41
C ALA A 18 -5.79 19.49 -11.38
N ALA A 19 -6.15 18.92 -12.54
CA ALA A 19 -7.18 17.89 -12.63
C ALA A 19 -6.77 16.60 -11.90
N THR A 20 -5.52 16.16 -12.07
CA THR A 20 -4.95 14.97 -11.43
C THR A 20 -4.92 15.14 -9.92
N ARG A 21 -4.51 16.30 -9.43
CA ARG A 21 -4.55 16.64 -8.00
C ARG A 21 -5.95 16.50 -7.41
N VAL A 22 -6.97 17.04 -8.09
CA VAL A 22 -8.38 16.94 -7.66
C VAL A 22 -8.82 15.47 -7.60
N ARG A 23 -8.49 14.68 -8.63
CA ARG A 23 -8.82 13.25 -8.68
C ARG A 23 -8.13 12.46 -7.56
N LEU A 24 -6.83 12.60 -7.37
CA LEU A 24 -6.08 11.89 -6.32
C LEU A 24 -6.58 12.24 -4.92
N LEU A 25 -6.95 13.51 -4.70
CA LEU A 25 -7.55 13.96 -3.45
C LEU A 25 -8.93 13.30 -3.21
N ALA A 26 -9.77 13.19 -4.24
CA ALA A 26 -11.06 12.52 -4.14
C ALA A 26 -10.89 11.02 -3.81
N LEU A 27 -10.02 10.32 -4.55
CA LEU A 27 -9.76 8.88 -4.33
C LEU A 27 -9.26 8.59 -2.90
N ARG A 28 -8.31 9.37 -2.41
CA ARG A 28 -7.73 9.20 -1.07
C ARG A 28 -8.71 9.52 0.05
N ARG A 29 -9.62 10.48 -0.15
CA ARG A 29 -10.68 10.81 0.81
C ARG A 29 -11.81 9.78 0.82
N GLU A 30 -12.30 9.40 -0.36
CA GLU A 30 -13.43 8.48 -0.51
C GLU A 30 -13.08 7.05 -0.09
N SER A 31 -11.85 6.60 -0.35
CA SER A 31 -11.35 5.33 0.20
C SER A 31 -11.25 5.35 1.74
N GLY A 32 -11.13 6.55 2.32
CA GLY A 32 -10.80 6.73 3.72
C GLY A 32 -9.32 6.51 4.02
N MET A 33 -8.43 6.43 3.02
CA MET A 33 -6.99 6.32 3.29
C MET A 33 -6.49 7.56 4.05
N PHE A 34 -6.83 8.75 3.58
CA PHE A 34 -6.52 10.01 4.24
C PHE A 34 -7.80 10.82 4.48
N VAL A 35 -7.85 11.56 5.58
CA VAL A 35 -9.02 12.38 5.95
C VAL A 35 -8.60 13.80 6.28
N GLY A 36 -9.50 14.77 6.12
CA GLY A 36 -9.26 16.16 6.49
C GLY A 36 -8.20 16.88 5.64
N GLY A 37 -7.37 17.70 6.32
CA GLY A 37 -6.27 18.48 5.73
C GLY A 37 -5.09 17.63 5.28
N ASP A 38 -4.79 16.55 6.00
CA ASP A 38 -3.70 15.62 5.69
C ASP A 38 -3.80 15.07 4.26
N ALA A 39 -5.01 14.83 3.75
CA ALA A 39 -5.20 14.35 2.38
C ALA A 39 -4.70 15.37 1.32
N ILE A 40 -4.78 16.66 1.63
CA ILE A 40 -4.29 17.73 0.74
C ILE A 40 -2.76 17.74 0.75
N GLU A 41 -2.18 17.84 1.95
CA GLU A 41 -0.72 17.87 2.15
C GLU A 41 -0.07 16.64 1.52
N ARG A 42 -0.60 15.43 1.76
CA ARG A 42 -0.08 14.18 1.19
C ARG A 42 -0.21 14.10 -0.33
N VAL A 43 -1.24 14.71 -0.93
CA VAL A 43 -1.36 14.76 -2.39
C VAL A 43 -0.35 15.73 -2.99
N ASP A 44 -0.14 16.87 -2.34
CA ASP A 44 0.83 17.87 -2.79
C ASP A 44 2.26 17.34 -2.68
N GLU A 45 2.64 16.76 -1.53
CA GLU A 45 3.91 16.08 -1.34
C GLU A 45 4.14 14.99 -2.39
N PHE A 46 3.13 14.16 -2.65
CA PHE A 46 3.22 13.09 -3.65
C PHE A 46 3.44 13.62 -5.08
N LEU A 47 2.77 14.72 -5.45
CA LEU A 47 2.97 15.35 -6.75
C LEU A 47 4.36 15.99 -6.85
N ASP A 48 4.84 16.64 -5.79
CA ASP A 48 6.13 17.30 -5.77
C ASP A 48 7.30 16.28 -5.76
N GLU A 49 7.13 15.15 -5.09
CA GLU A 49 8.10 14.05 -5.06
C GLU A 49 8.24 13.37 -6.43
N LEU A 50 7.11 13.12 -7.12
CA LEU A 50 7.13 12.43 -8.42
C LEU A 50 7.28 13.37 -9.61
N LEU A 51 7.16 14.68 -9.43
CA LEU A 51 7.34 15.70 -10.48
C LEU A 51 8.20 16.89 -9.99
N PRO A 52 9.39 16.67 -9.40
CA PRO A 52 10.25 17.75 -8.87
C PRO A 52 10.69 18.76 -9.94
N HIS A 53 10.67 18.35 -11.21
CA HIS A 53 10.98 19.20 -12.37
C HIS A 53 9.79 19.33 -13.33
N GLY A 54 8.56 19.13 -12.82
CA GLY A 54 7.34 19.14 -13.62
C GLY A 54 7.39 18.09 -14.73
N LEU A 55 6.97 18.46 -15.95
CA LEU A 55 6.98 17.58 -17.11
C LEU A 55 8.39 17.12 -17.54
N ALA A 56 9.45 17.83 -17.11
CA ALA A 56 10.85 17.46 -17.39
C ALA A 56 11.41 16.40 -16.43
N THR A 57 10.61 15.89 -15.49
CA THR A 57 11.05 14.86 -14.53
C THR A 57 11.32 13.53 -15.25
N GLU A 58 12.57 13.11 -15.33
CA GLU A 58 12.98 11.94 -16.13
C GLU A 58 12.36 10.61 -15.68
N THR A 59 12.05 10.47 -14.39
CA THR A 59 11.43 9.27 -13.81
C THR A 59 9.92 9.21 -14.02
N SER A 60 9.32 10.26 -14.58
CA SER A 60 7.87 10.40 -14.79
C SER A 60 7.55 10.66 -16.26
N LEU A 61 6.55 9.95 -16.77
CA LEU A 61 6.06 10.11 -18.15
C LEU A 61 4.54 10.27 -18.15
N ILE A 62 4.07 11.41 -18.62
CA ILE A 62 2.64 11.72 -18.71
C ILE A 62 2.21 11.64 -20.18
N LEU A 63 1.29 10.74 -20.48
CA LEU A 63 0.85 10.44 -21.85
C LEU A 63 -0.66 10.71 -22.01
N THR A 64 -1.05 11.26 -23.16
CA THR A 64 -2.44 11.28 -23.60
C THR A 64 -2.82 9.96 -24.25
N ILE A 65 -4.06 9.53 -24.03
CA ILE A 65 -4.65 8.34 -24.66
C ILE A 65 -5.50 8.83 -25.83
N ASP A 66 -5.07 8.60 -27.06
CA ASP A 66 -5.73 9.15 -28.25
C ASP A 66 -6.24 8.08 -29.22
N GLU A 67 -7.50 8.20 -29.64
CA GLU A 67 -8.09 7.39 -30.70
C GLU A 67 -8.34 8.28 -31.94
N GLY A 68 -7.41 8.24 -32.88
CA GLY A 68 -7.42 9.15 -34.03
C GLY A 68 -7.06 10.57 -33.64
N ALA A 69 -8.00 11.51 -33.78
CA ALA A 69 -7.88 12.91 -33.36
C ALA A 69 -8.58 13.21 -32.03
N HIS A 70 -9.21 12.21 -31.40
CA HIS A 70 -9.97 12.38 -30.18
C HIS A 70 -9.16 11.88 -28.99
N ARG A 71 -8.93 12.76 -28.02
CA ARG A 71 -8.41 12.38 -26.71
C ARG A 71 -9.48 11.58 -25.95
N ARG A 72 -9.06 10.50 -25.31
CA ARG A 72 -9.88 9.60 -24.50
C ARG A 72 -9.52 9.67 -23.02
N GLY A 73 -8.34 10.16 -22.68
CA GLY A 73 -7.86 10.24 -21.30
C GLY A 73 -6.37 10.55 -21.19
N THR A 74 -5.82 10.29 -20.01
CA THR A 74 -4.39 10.38 -19.72
C THR A 74 -3.92 9.20 -18.88
N VAL A 75 -2.66 8.84 -19.05
CA VAL A 75 -1.96 7.90 -18.18
C VAL A 75 -0.67 8.53 -17.71
N TRP A 76 -0.43 8.50 -16.40
CA TRP A 76 0.81 8.93 -15.78
C TRP A 76 1.59 7.70 -15.33
N LEU A 77 2.80 7.58 -15.85
CA LEU A 77 3.70 6.48 -15.62
C LEU A 77 4.93 6.93 -14.85
N ALA A 78 5.45 6.05 -14.01
CA ALA A 78 6.80 6.15 -13.46
C ALA A 78 7.52 4.83 -13.65
N ALA A 79 8.83 4.84 -13.83
CA ALA A 79 9.62 3.62 -13.97
C ALA A 79 10.68 3.56 -12.86
N ASN A 80 10.73 2.44 -12.14
CA ASN A 80 11.74 2.19 -11.12
C ASN A 80 12.03 0.69 -11.01
N ASN A 81 13.30 0.31 -10.89
CA ASN A 81 13.76 -1.07 -10.62
C ASN A 81 13.08 -2.16 -11.46
N GLY A 82 12.98 -1.95 -12.77
CA GLY A 82 12.37 -2.93 -13.69
C GLY A 82 10.85 -3.04 -13.57
N VAL A 83 10.17 -2.07 -12.95
CA VAL A 83 8.70 -1.99 -12.84
C VAL A 83 8.20 -0.69 -13.46
N LEU A 84 7.16 -0.78 -14.29
CA LEU A 84 6.41 0.36 -14.83
C LEU A 84 5.19 0.59 -13.93
N PHE A 85 5.23 1.65 -13.15
CA PHE A 85 4.13 2.07 -12.30
C PHE A 85 3.14 2.91 -13.10
N VAL A 86 1.88 2.47 -13.14
CA VAL A 86 0.75 3.32 -13.51
C VAL A 86 0.36 4.12 -12.27
N VAL A 87 0.80 5.37 -12.23
CA VAL A 87 0.62 6.29 -11.09
C VAL A 87 -0.80 6.84 -11.06
N ASP A 88 -1.31 7.26 -12.21
CA ASP A 88 -2.72 7.62 -12.41
C ASP A 88 -3.18 7.19 -13.80
N LEU A 89 -4.44 6.76 -13.89
CA LEU A 89 -5.13 6.45 -15.12
C LEU A 89 -6.49 7.14 -15.09
N SER A 90 -6.74 8.02 -16.04
CA SER A 90 -7.99 8.77 -16.13
C SER A 90 -8.54 8.77 -17.55
N PHE A 91 -9.86 8.81 -17.66
CA PHE A 91 -10.56 8.85 -18.94
C PHE A 91 -11.56 10.00 -18.97
N ASP A 92 -11.69 10.63 -20.13
CA ASP A 92 -12.63 11.75 -20.36
C ASP A 92 -14.10 11.28 -20.34
N SER A 93 -14.32 9.98 -20.54
CA SER A 93 -15.62 9.31 -20.42
C SER A 93 -15.43 7.85 -19.96
N VAL A 94 -16.50 7.20 -19.50
CA VAL A 94 -16.45 5.79 -19.04
C VAL A 94 -15.89 4.91 -20.17
N PRO A 95 -14.75 4.23 -19.97
CA PRO A 95 -14.13 3.42 -21.02
C PRO A 95 -14.87 2.09 -21.21
N ASP A 96 -14.91 1.60 -22.44
CA ASP A 96 -15.34 0.23 -22.74
C ASP A 96 -14.16 -0.76 -22.60
N ALA A 97 -14.47 -2.06 -22.55
CA ALA A 97 -13.44 -3.10 -22.39
C ALA A 97 -12.38 -3.07 -23.50
N ARG A 98 -12.79 -2.75 -24.74
CA ARG A 98 -11.89 -2.65 -25.90
C ARG A 98 -10.85 -1.55 -25.69
N LEU A 99 -11.27 -0.38 -25.20
CA LEU A 99 -10.36 0.73 -24.92
C LEU A 99 -9.36 0.35 -23.84
N LEU A 100 -9.81 -0.30 -22.75
CA LEU A 100 -8.93 -0.76 -21.67
C LEU A 100 -7.89 -1.78 -22.17
N ASP A 101 -8.30 -2.74 -23.01
CA ASP A 101 -7.39 -3.72 -23.62
C ASP A 101 -6.34 -3.03 -24.49
N GLN A 102 -6.75 -2.07 -25.33
CA GLN A 102 -5.85 -1.31 -26.18
C GLN A 102 -4.85 -0.46 -25.40
N VAL A 103 -5.28 0.15 -24.28
CA VAL A 103 -4.36 0.86 -23.37
C VAL A 103 -3.35 -0.11 -22.77
N LEU A 104 -3.80 -1.26 -22.28
CA LEU A 104 -2.90 -2.27 -21.71
C LEU A 104 -1.88 -2.78 -22.74
N ASP A 105 -2.30 -3.06 -23.96
CA ASP A 105 -1.38 -3.49 -25.03
C ASP A 105 -0.30 -2.44 -25.29
N ARG A 106 -0.65 -1.14 -25.29
CA ARG A 106 0.33 -0.05 -25.42
C ARG A 106 1.27 0.04 -24.23
N LEU A 107 0.79 -0.16 -23.01
CA LEU A 107 1.64 -0.19 -21.82
C LEU A 107 2.60 -1.38 -21.84
N LYS A 108 2.15 -2.56 -22.29
CA LYS A 108 3.02 -3.74 -22.50
C LYS A 108 4.10 -3.47 -23.56
N GLU A 109 3.75 -2.84 -24.68
CA GLU A 109 4.71 -2.43 -25.70
C GLU A 109 5.74 -1.41 -25.17
N LEU A 110 5.32 -0.48 -24.31
CA LEU A 110 6.20 0.50 -23.70
C LEU A 110 7.15 -0.17 -22.70
N ALA A 111 6.62 -1.03 -21.82
CA ALA A 111 7.41 -1.77 -20.84
C ALA A 111 8.49 -2.63 -21.52
N ARG A 112 8.15 -3.37 -22.58
CA ARG A 112 9.14 -4.12 -23.37
C ARG A 112 10.24 -3.24 -23.97
N ARG A 113 9.88 -2.05 -24.48
CA ARG A 113 10.86 -1.09 -25.02
C ARG A 113 11.79 -0.54 -23.94
N GLN A 114 11.32 -0.43 -22.70
CA GLN A 114 12.09 0.02 -21.56
C GLN A 114 12.78 -1.14 -20.81
N SER A 115 12.71 -2.38 -21.32
CA SER A 115 13.23 -3.59 -20.65
C SER A 115 12.68 -3.77 -19.23
N VAL A 116 11.42 -3.38 -19.04
CA VAL A 116 10.64 -3.58 -17.81
C VAL A 116 9.84 -4.87 -17.96
N ASP A 117 9.81 -5.69 -16.92
CA ASP A 117 9.16 -7.01 -16.91
C ASP A 117 7.85 -7.04 -16.13
N ARG A 118 7.49 -5.92 -15.46
CA ARG A 118 6.31 -5.82 -14.61
C ARG A 118 5.60 -4.48 -14.75
N ILE A 119 4.27 -4.50 -14.66
CA ILE A 119 3.43 -3.30 -14.56
C ILE A 119 2.72 -3.31 -13.21
N SER A 120 2.85 -2.24 -12.42
CA SER A 120 2.16 -2.11 -11.13
C SER A 120 1.18 -0.93 -11.13
N MET A 121 0.06 -1.09 -10.43
CA MET A 121 -0.93 -0.03 -10.28
C MET A 121 -1.53 -0.08 -8.87
N ALA A 122 -1.61 1.07 -8.21
CA ALA A 122 -2.42 1.21 -7.00
C ALA A 122 -3.86 1.51 -7.38
N VAL A 123 -4.82 0.78 -6.81
CA VAL A 123 -6.25 0.92 -7.09
C VAL A 123 -6.99 1.14 -5.78
N TYR A 124 -7.50 2.35 -5.60
CA TYR A 124 -8.38 2.67 -4.49
C TYR A 124 -9.72 1.93 -4.63
N VAL A 125 -10.32 1.52 -3.51
CA VAL A 125 -11.58 0.74 -3.54
C VAL A 125 -12.76 1.48 -4.18
N CYS A 126 -12.75 2.81 -4.18
CA CYS A 126 -13.76 3.64 -4.84
C CYS A 126 -13.50 3.86 -6.34
N ASP A 127 -12.33 3.50 -6.87
CA ASP A 127 -11.95 3.76 -8.28
C ASP A 127 -12.44 2.65 -9.21
N GLY A 128 -13.72 2.69 -9.57
CA GLY A 128 -14.34 1.72 -10.47
C GLY A 128 -13.68 1.63 -11.85
N THR A 129 -13.09 2.73 -12.33
CA THR A 129 -12.42 2.77 -13.64
C THR A 129 -11.08 2.03 -13.60
N SER A 130 -10.23 2.33 -12.61
CA SER A 130 -8.96 1.62 -12.42
C SER A 130 -9.19 0.16 -12.05
N ARG A 131 -10.25 -0.14 -11.29
CA ARG A 131 -10.70 -1.52 -11.03
C ARG A 131 -11.01 -2.27 -12.32
N ALA A 132 -11.83 -1.68 -13.18
CA ALA A 132 -12.18 -2.28 -14.47
C ALA A 132 -10.96 -2.46 -15.39
N PHE A 133 -9.93 -1.62 -15.24
CA PHE A 133 -8.67 -1.76 -15.97
C PHE A 133 -7.82 -2.94 -15.53
N VAL A 134 -7.79 -3.29 -14.24
CA VAL A 134 -6.99 -4.42 -13.74
C VAL A 134 -7.73 -5.76 -13.84
N GLU A 135 -9.05 -5.76 -13.65
CA GLU A 135 -9.87 -6.97 -13.64
C GLU A 135 -9.88 -7.69 -15.00
N GLY A 136 -9.74 -9.01 -14.96
CA GLY A 136 -9.78 -9.88 -16.14
C GLY A 136 -8.55 -9.76 -17.07
N ARG A 137 -7.52 -9.01 -16.69
CA ARG A 137 -6.36 -8.70 -17.55
C ARG A 137 -5.02 -9.26 -17.05
N GLY A 138 -5.08 -10.21 -16.11
CA GLY A 138 -3.91 -10.93 -15.60
C GLY A 138 -3.16 -10.20 -14.48
N PHE A 139 -3.68 -9.08 -13.99
CA PHE A 139 -3.15 -8.45 -12.79
C PHE A 139 -3.49 -9.28 -11.55
N GLU A 140 -2.50 -9.48 -10.69
CA GLU A 140 -2.64 -10.13 -9.39
C GLU A 140 -2.51 -9.09 -8.27
N VAL A 141 -3.17 -9.33 -7.13
CA VAL A 141 -3.07 -8.45 -5.96
C VAL A 141 -1.74 -8.74 -5.27
N ALA A 142 -0.82 -7.78 -5.29
CA ALA A 142 0.47 -7.90 -4.61
C ALA A 142 0.35 -7.54 -3.11
N SER A 143 -0.41 -6.49 -2.79
CA SER A 143 -0.63 -6.08 -1.40
C SER A 143 -1.93 -5.30 -1.24
N ILE A 144 -2.48 -5.31 -0.04
CA ILE A 144 -3.72 -4.66 0.34
C ILE A 144 -3.42 -3.75 1.53
N GLN A 145 -3.84 -2.49 1.45
CA GLN A 145 -3.92 -1.63 2.62
C GLN A 145 -5.31 -1.74 3.23
N MET A 146 -5.36 -2.00 4.53
CA MET A 146 -6.60 -2.18 5.26
C MET A 146 -6.71 -1.18 6.42
N LEU A 147 -7.95 -0.82 6.76
CA LEU A 147 -8.26 0.17 7.78
C LEU A 147 -9.48 -0.28 8.61
N LEU A 148 -9.37 -0.15 9.92
CA LEU A 148 -10.49 -0.23 10.85
C LEU A 148 -10.69 1.15 11.48
N GLU A 149 -11.85 1.77 11.21
CA GLU A 149 -12.27 3.06 11.76
C GLU A 149 -13.81 3.14 11.74
N PRO A 150 -14.47 3.53 12.85
CA PRO A 150 -13.89 3.70 14.18
C PRO A 150 -13.48 2.35 14.80
N LEU A 151 -12.60 2.38 15.81
CA LEU A 151 -12.30 1.19 16.62
C LEU A 151 -13.59 0.69 17.32
N PRO A 152 -13.99 -0.58 17.13
CA PRO A 152 -15.16 -1.14 17.77
C PRO A 152 -14.87 -1.44 19.25
N PRO A 153 -15.88 -1.39 20.14
CA PRO A 153 -15.73 -1.89 21.50
C PRO A 153 -15.51 -3.41 21.46
N ARG A 154 -14.36 -3.87 21.95
CA ARG A 154 -14.02 -5.29 22.08
C ARG A 154 -13.87 -5.67 23.55
N ASN A 155 -14.34 -6.87 23.88
CA ASN A 155 -13.89 -7.52 25.11
C ASN A 155 -12.40 -7.91 24.95
N PRO A 156 -11.60 -7.83 26.02
CA PRO A 156 -10.24 -8.34 25.99
C PRO A 156 -10.23 -9.83 25.63
N PRO A 157 -9.20 -10.31 24.91
CA PRO A 157 -9.01 -11.75 24.77
C PRO A 157 -8.82 -12.38 26.15
N SER A 158 -9.37 -13.58 26.35
CA SER A 158 -9.49 -14.19 27.69
C SER A 158 -8.16 -14.66 28.29
N SER A 159 -7.17 -14.97 27.44
CA SER A 159 -5.91 -15.60 27.86
C SER A 159 -4.67 -14.98 27.22
N LEU A 160 -4.83 -14.05 26.27
CA LEU A 160 -3.71 -13.40 25.59
C LEU A 160 -3.39 -12.06 26.25
N VAL A 161 -2.11 -11.85 26.57
CA VAL A 161 -1.59 -10.60 27.11
C VAL A 161 -0.51 -10.07 26.18
N LEU A 162 -0.52 -8.77 25.92
CA LEU A 162 0.61 -8.09 25.29
C LEU A 162 1.50 -7.52 26.38
N THR A 163 2.78 -7.87 26.33
CA THR A 163 3.83 -7.35 27.20
C THR A 163 4.79 -6.53 26.36
N PRO A 164 5.29 -5.37 26.84
CA PRO A 164 6.31 -4.62 26.12
C PRO A 164 7.52 -5.52 25.85
N MET A 165 7.99 -5.51 24.60
CA MET A 165 9.12 -6.32 24.19
C MET A 165 10.37 -5.90 24.97
N THR A 166 11.19 -6.87 25.37
CA THR A 166 12.45 -6.61 26.07
C THR A 166 13.56 -6.29 25.05
N ALA A 167 14.59 -5.54 25.48
CA ALA A 167 15.74 -5.24 24.63
C ALA A 167 16.45 -6.52 24.14
N ASP A 168 16.53 -7.56 24.98
CA ASP A 168 17.12 -8.84 24.60
C ASP A 168 16.29 -9.53 23.50
N ARG A 169 14.95 -9.55 23.62
CA ARG A 169 14.07 -10.16 22.63
C ARG A 169 14.03 -9.39 21.30
N PHE A 170 14.22 -8.07 21.37
CA PHE A 170 14.22 -7.18 20.21
C PHE A 170 15.32 -7.52 19.21
N VAL A 171 16.50 -7.94 19.65
CA VAL A 171 17.61 -8.28 18.75
C VAL A 171 17.20 -9.41 17.80
N ASP A 172 16.61 -10.48 18.34
CA ASP A 172 16.13 -11.60 17.54
C ASP A 172 14.91 -11.23 16.69
N PHE A 173 13.98 -10.44 17.26
CA PHE A 173 12.80 -9.96 16.55
C PHE A 173 13.16 -9.12 15.32
N ALA A 174 14.03 -8.13 15.48
CA ALA A 174 14.40 -7.22 14.40
C ALA A 174 15.05 -7.98 13.24
N ALA A 175 15.98 -8.90 13.54
CA ALA A 175 16.61 -9.73 12.53
C ALA A 175 15.62 -10.66 11.81
N SER A 176 14.70 -11.30 12.55
CA SER A 176 13.70 -12.19 11.94
C SER A 176 12.66 -11.43 11.13
N SER A 177 12.20 -10.27 11.63
CA SER A 177 11.22 -9.41 10.97
C SER A 177 11.77 -8.84 9.66
N GLU A 178 13.01 -8.35 9.67
CA GLU A 178 13.69 -7.84 8.47
C GLU A 178 13.85 -8.93 7.39
N ALA A 179 14.28 -10.14 7.79
CA ALA A 179 14.43 -11.25 6.87
C ALA A 179 13.09 -11.71 6.29
N ALA A 180 12.08 -11.90 7.14
CA ALA A 180 10.74 -12.32 6.71
C ALA A 180 10.09 -11.28 5.79
N PHE A 181 10.23 -9.99 6.09
CA PHE A 181 9.70 -8.93 5.25
C PHE A 181 10.40 -8.87 3.87
N ALA A 182 11.71 -9.12 3.81
CA ALA A 182 12.42 -9.25 2.53
C ALA A 182 11.91 -10.44 1.70
N GLU A 183 11.67 -11.59 2.34
CA GLU A 183 11.10 -12.77 1.68
C GLU A 183 9.69 -12.50 1.15
N ASP A 184 8.84 -11.82 1.93
CA ASP A 184 7.48 -11.48 1.51
C ASP A 184 7.47 -10.43 0.39
N LEU A 185 8.36 -9.42 0.44
CA LEU A 185 8.53 -8.43 -0.63
C LEU A 185 8.91 -9.11 -1.96
N ALA A 186 9.86 -10.05 -1.92
CA ALA A 186 10.23 -10.84 -3.10
C ALA A 186 9.07 -11.74 -3.57
N SER A 187 8.38 -12.41 -2.64
CA SER A 187 7.25 -13.30 -2.93
C SER A 187 6.05 -12.57 -3.51
N SER A 188 5.88 -11.27 -3.19
CA SER A 188 4.85 -10.42 -3.78
C SER A 188 5.10 -10.10 -5.26
N GLY A 189 6.28 -10.45 -5.78
CA GLY A 189 6.73 -10.15 -7.15
C GLY A 189 7.10 -8.69 -7.36
N ARG A 190 6.95 -7.81 -6.35
CA ARG A 190 7.24 -6.36 -6.46
C ARG A 190 8.72 -6.04 -6.54
N TYR A 191 9.57 -6.90 -5.99
CA TYR A 191 11.02 -6.71 -5.90
C TYR A 191 11.75 -7.96 -6.35
N SER A 192 12.97 -7.81 -6.89
CA SER A 192 13.91 -8.93 -6.95
C SER A 192 14.31 -9.33 -5.52
N ALA A 193 14.90 -10.52 -5.34
CA ALA A 193 15.36 -10.93 -4.00
C ALA A 193 16.44 -9.98 -3.43
N GLU A 194 17.31 -9.45 -4.28
CA GLU A 194 18.34 -8.47 -3.89
C GLU A 194 17.72 -7.12 -3.52
N ASP A 195 16.83 -6.58 -4.36
CA ASP A 195 16.16 -5.32 -4.08
C ASP A 195 15.24 -5.41 -2.86
N ALA A 196 14.65 -6.58 -2.62
CA ALA A 196 13.80 -6.83 -1.46
C ALA A 196 14.58 -6.76 -0.15
N ALA A 197 15.80 -7.30 -0.12
CA ALA A 197 16.67 -7.21 1.05
C ALA A 197 17.10 -5.75 1.31
N VAL A 198 17.46 -5.01 0.26
CA VAL A 198 17.82 -3.58 0.36
C VAL A 198 16.63 -2.76 0.86
N GLU A 199 15.44 -2.98 0.29
CA GLU A 199 14.23 -2.26 0.68
C GLU A 199 13.79 -2.61 2.10
N SER A 200 13.82 -3.88 2.50
CA SER A 200 13.52 -4.31 3.87
C SER A 200 14.44 -3.63 4.88
N HIS A 201 15.75 -3.65 4.63
CA HIS A 201 16.74 -3.00 5.48
C HIS A 201 16.50 -1.49 5.61
N ARG A 202 16.23 -0.83 4.47
CA ARG A 202 15.95 0.61 4.44
C ARG A 202 14.71 0.96 5.27
N GLN A 203 13.65 0.16 5.18
CA GLN A 203 12.42 0.36 5.96
C GLN A 203 12.66 0.15 7.45
N MET A 204 13.41 -0.89 7.83
CA MET A 204 13.78 -1.13 9.23
C MET A 204 14.54 0.06 9.83
N GLN A 205 15.51 0.62 9.10
CA GLN A 205 16.26 1.79 9.56
C GLN A 205 15.39 3.06 9.70
N LEU A 206 14.42 3.23 8.79
CA LEU A 206 13.51 4.38 8.84
C LEU A 206 12.52 4.28 9.98
N GLU A 207 12.02 3.07 10.25
CA GLU A 207 11.01 2.85 11.26
C GLU A 207 11.62 2.71 12.66
N LEU A 208 12.83 2.14 12.76
CA LEU A 208 13.54 1.90 14.02
C LEU A 208 14.92 2.59 14.09
N PRO A 209 15.04 3.91 13.86
CA PRO A 209 16.33 4.62 13.85
C PRO A 209 17.08 4.55 15.18
N ASP A 210 16.36 4.42 16.29
CA ASP A 210 16.88 4.28 17.65
C ASP A 210 16.60 2.87 18.24
N GLY A 211 16.39 1.87 17.36
CA GLY A 211 16.06 0.50 17.76
C GLY A 211 14.73 0.44 18.53
N ILE A 212 14.69 -0.35 19.61
CA ILE A 212 13.48 -0.53 20.43
C ILE A 212 12.99 0.77 21.09
N GLU A 213 13.86 1.79 21.22
CA GLU A 213 13.51 3.09 21.83
C GLU A 213 12.98 4.10 20.79
N SER A 214 12.80 3.68 19.53
CA SER A 214 12.36 4.55 18.45
C SER A 214 11.00 5.19 18.74
N ALA A 215 10.96 6.52 18.68
CA ALA A 215 9.78 7.28 19.05
C ALA A 215 8.56 6.90 18.20
N GLY A 216 7.45 6.59 18.87
CA GLY A 216 6.20 6.20 18.21
C GLY A 216 6.22 4.78 17.63
N GLN A 217 7.16 3.93 18.03
CA GLN A 217 7.16 2.50 17.77
C GLN A 217 6.90 1.73 19.06
N GLU A 218 5.91 0.87 19.03
CA GLU A 218 5.42 0.11 20.18
C GLU A 218 5.53 -1.38 19.82
N LEU A 219 6.52 -2.04 20.43
CA LEU A 219 6.84 -3.44 20.17
C LEU A 219 6.42 -4.30 21.36
N PHE A 220 5.70 -5.38 21.09
CA PHE A 220 5.13 -6.26 22.09
C PHE A 220 5.46 -7.72 21.81
N THR A 221 5.63 -8.48 22.88
CA THR A 221 5.49 -9.94 22.90
C THR A 221 4.04 -10.28 23.26
N ALA A 222 3.48 -11.26 22.56
CA ALA A 222 2.16 -11.80 22.85
C ALA A 222 2.31 -13.10 23.63
N GLU A 223 1.70 -13.18 24.82
CA GLU A 223 1.83 -14.30 25.73
C GLU A 223 0.48 -14.94 26.02
N VAL A 224 0.46 -16.27 26.16
CA VAL A 224 -0.68 -17.05 26.66
C VAL A 224 -0.18 -17.97 27.76
N ASP A 225 -0.79 -17.88 28.94
CA ASP A 225 -0.38 -18.66 30.12
C ASP A 225 1.12 -18.52 30.47
N GLY A 226 1.72 -17.35 30.17
CA GLY A 226 3.13 -17.05 30.40
C GLY A 226 4.10 -17.58 29.33
N GLU A 227 3.60 -18.19 28.25
CA GLU A 227 4.40 -18.60 27.09
C GLU A 227 4.24 -17.60 25.94
N GLU A 228 5.36 -17.16 25.33
CA GLU A 228 5.34 -16.37 24.11
C GLU A 228 4.70 -17.18 22.97
N VAL A 229 3.67 -16.61 22.33
CA VAL A 229 2.98 -17.19 21.18
C VAL A 229 3.15 -16.36 19.91
N GLY A 230 3.70 -15.15 20.01
CA GLY A 230 3.85 -14.25 18.88
C GLY A 230 4.37 -12.88 19.26
N VAL A 231 4.38 -11.99 18.28
CA VAL A 231 4.84 -10.61 18.40
C VAL A 231 3.87 -9.66 17.70
N LEU A 232 3.92 -8.39 18.11
CA LEU A 232 3.16 -7.32 17.51
C LEU A 232 4.00 -6.04 17.51
N TRP A 233 4.07 -5.38 16.37
CA TRP A 233 4.69 -4.07 16.22
C TRP A 233 3.68 -3.06 15.68
N ILE A 234 3.40 -2.04 16.49
CA ILE A 234 2.53 -0.91 16.13
C ILE A 234 3.36 0.36 16.03
N GLY A 235 3.17 1.10 14.94
CA GLY A 235 3.59 2.47 14.80
C GLY A 235 2.46 3.44 15.10
N ILE A 236 2.69 4.40 15.99
CA ILE A 236 1.76 5.50 16.23
C ILE A 236 2.09 6.65 15.28
N ARG A 237 1.12 7.00 14.44
CA ARG A 237 1.19 8.00 13.38
C ARG A 237 0.07 9.03 13.57
N ARG A 238 -0.05 9.97 12.61
CA ARG A 238 -1.17 10.90 12.53
C ARG A 238 -1.98 10.68 11.26
N ARG A 239 -3.30 10.77 11.38
CA ARG A 239 -4.25 10.76 10.26
C ARG A 239 -5.42 11.69 10.55
N GLY A 240 -5.65 12.66 9.67
CA GLY A 240 -6.61 13.75 9.88
C GLY A 240 -6.29 14.60 11.10
N GLY A 241 -5.02 14.80 11.41
CA GLY A 241 -4.58 15.48 12.63
C GLY A 241 -4.91 14.73 13.93
N ARG A 242 -5.35 13.47 13.89
CA ARG A 242 -5.60 12.61 15.07
C ARG A 242 -4.59 11.46 15.15
N PRO A 243 -4.33 10.87 16.33
CA PRO A 243 -3.52 9.67 16.44
C PRO A 243 -4.11 8.52 15.61
N HIS A 244 -3.23 7.76 14.96
CA HIS A 244 -3.57 6.61 14.13
C HIS A 244 -2.56 5.50 14.41
N ALA A 245 -3.03 4.31 14.76
CA ALA A 245 -2.16 3.15 14.90
C ALA A 245 -1.95 2.49 13.54
N PHE A 246 -0.74 2.02 13.26
CA PHE A 246 -0.43 1.28 12.06
C PHE A 246 0.34 0.02 12.45
N ILE A 247 -0.18 -1.17 12.12
CA ILE A 247 0.53 -2.43 12.40
C ILE A 247 1.59 -2.60 11.32
N LEU A 248 2.86 -2.65 11.74
CA LEU A 248 4.01 -2.89 10.88
C LEU A 248 4.33 -4.38 10.79
N ASP A 249 4.19 -5.10 11.90
CA ASP A 249 4.41 -6.54 11.95
C ASP A 249 3.47 -7.21 12.95
N ILE A 250 3.01 -8.41 12.59
CA ILE A 250 2.23 -9.31 13.42
C ILE A 250 2.56 -10.74 13.04
N GLU A 251 3.14 -11.48 13.98
CA GLU A 251 3.46 -12.89 13.76
C GLU A 251 2.98 -13.74 14.94
N ILE A 252 2.42 -14.90 14.61
CA ILE A 252 2.17 -15.99 15.56
C ILE A 252 3.19 -17.10 15.28
N ALA A 253 3.88 -17.55 16.33
CA ALA A 253 4.83 -18.66 16.26
C ALA A 253 4.22 -19.87 15.55
N SER A 254 4.97 -20.48 14.64
CA SER A 254 4.44 -21.46 13.69
C SER A 254 3.76 -22.67 14.36
N ASP A 255 4.29 -23.14 15.49
CA ASP A 255 3.75 -24.21 16.34
C ASP A 255 2.51 -23.81 17.17
N ARG A 256 2.24 -22.51 17.27
CA ARG A 256 1.10 -21.90 17.98
C ARG A 256 -0.03 -21.42 17.06
N ARG A 257 0.15 -21.48 15.73
CA ARG A 257 -0.89 -21.08 14.75
C ARG A 257 -2.14 -21.97 14.81
N ARG A 258 -3.23 -21.49 14.21
CA ARG A 258 -4.56 -22.16 14.14
C ARG A 258 -5.24 -22.42 15.49
N ARG A 259 -4.89 -21.66 16.52
CA ARG A 259 -5.50 -21.70 17.87
C ARG A 259 -6.33 -20.47 18.22
N GLY A 260 -6.51 -19.54 17.28
CA GLY A 260 -7.22 -18.27 17.50
C GLY A 260 -6.31 -17.08 17.84
N TYR A 261 -5.03 -17.31 18.17
CA TYR A 261 -4.13 -16.25 18.67
C TYR A 261 -3.96 -15.06 17.71
N GLY A 262 -3.97 -15.25 16.39
CA GLY A 262 -3.92 -14.12 15.46
C GLY A 262 -5.10 -13.17 15.63
N ARG A 263 -6.30 -13.70 15.92
CA ARG A 263 -7.48 -12.89 16.24
C ARG A 263 -7.31 -12.16 17.57
N ASP A 264 -6.80 -12.86 18.58
CA ASP A 264 -6.61 -12.31 19.92
C ASP A 264 -5.56 -11.19 19.93
N VAL A 265 -4.44 -11.35 19.20
CA VAL A 265 -3.42 -10.31 19.02
C VAL A 265 -4.01 -9.09 18.32
N MET A 266 -4.82 -9.26 17.27
CA MET A 266 -5.47 -8.12 16.59
C MET A 266 -6.45 -7.38 17.51
N ILE A 267 -7.24 -8.10 18.32
CA ILE A 267 -8.13 -7.47 19.31
C ILE A 267 -7.31 -6.73 20.37
N ALA A 268 -6.17 -7.29 20.80
CA ALA A 268 -5.27 -6.61 21.72
C ALA A 268 -4.62 -5.37 21.09
N ALA A 269 -4.24 -5.43 19.81
CA ALA A 269 -3.71 -4.30 19.04
C ALA A 269 -4.73 -3.14 18.95
N GLU A 270 -6.01 -3.44 18.69
CA GLU A 270 -7.09 -2.45 18.69
C GLU A 270 -7.22 -1.74 20.05
N ARG A 271 -7.00 -2.47 21.16
CA ARG A 271 -7.03 -1.89 22.52
C ARG A 271 -5.81 -1.04 22.82
N GLU A 272 -4.61 -1.48 22.41
CA GLU A 272 -3.41 -0.67 22.53
C GLU A 272 -3.52 0.61 21.69
N ALA A 273 -4.02 0.53 20.46
CA ALA A 273 -4.32 1.71 19.64
C ALA A 273 -5.23 2.71 20.37
N ALA A 274 -6.33 2.23 20.97
CA ALA A 274 -7.21 3.07 21.78
C ALA A 274 -6.50 3.66 23.02
N ARG A 275 -5.62 2.90 23.69
CA ARG A 275 -4.81 3.37 24.82
C ARG A 275 -3.86 4.50 24.42
N PHE A 276 -3.32 4.46 23.20
CA PHE A 276 -2.53 5.53 22.60
C PHE A 276 -3.37 6.69 22.04
N GLY A 277 -4.70 6.67 22.24
CA GLY A 277 -5.61 7.72 21.82
C GLY A 277 -5.99 7.68 20.34
N ALA A 278 -5.66 6.60 19.62
CA ALA A 278 -6.09 6.41 18.24
C ALA A 278 -7.55 5.94 18.18
N ASP A 279 -8.30 6.46 17.19
CA ASP A 279 -9.66 6.03 16.86
C ASP A 279 -9.70 5.11 15.62
N SER A 280 -8.52 4.84 15.05
CA SER A 280 -8.33 4.08 13.83
C SER A 280 -7.03 3.30 13.87
N ILE A 281 -7.04 2.12 13.23
CA ILE A 281 -5.87 1.27 13.06
C ILE A 281 -5.78 0.75 11.62
N GLY A 282 -4.60 0.88 11.02
CA GLY A 282 -4.31 0.43 9.66
C GLY A 282 -3.25 -0.66 9.61
N LEU A 283 -3.17 -1.36 8.49
CA LEU A 283 -2.10 -2.33 8.20
C LEU A 283 -1.91 -2.50 6.69
N HIS A 284 -0.75 -3.05 6.32
CA HIS A 284 -0.55 -3.69 5.02
C HIS A 284 -0.56 -5.21 5.17
N VAL A 285 -1.11 -5.89 4.18
CA VAL A 285 -1.06 -7.35 4.07
C VAL A 285 -0.74 -7.73 2.63
N PHE A 286 0.17 -8.69 2.44
CA PHE A 286 0.46 -9.21 1.12
C PHE A 286 -0.73 -9.99 0.55
N GLY A 287 -0.98 -9.84 -0.75
CA GLY A 287 -2.17 -10.40 -1.40
C GLY A 287 -2.22 -11.93 -1.36
N PHE A 288 -1.05 -12.59 -1.33
CA PHE A 288 -0.96 -14.04 -1.19
C PHE A 288 -1.34 -14.55 0.21
N ASN A 289 -1.37 -13.68 1.24
CA ASN A 289 -1.71 -14.07 2.61
C ASN A 289 -3.23 -14.05 2.84
N GLU A 290 -3.95 -14.90 2.09
CA GLU A 290 -5.41 -14.92 2.13
C GLU A 290 -5.98 -15.23 3.53
N ALA A 291 -5.24 -16.00 4.34
CA ALA A 291 -5.64 -16.33 5.70
C ALA A 291 -5.69 -15.08 6.59
N ALA A 292 -4.66 -14.22 6.51
CA ALA A 292 -4.63 -12.95 7.21
C ALA A 292 -5.70 -11.98 6.67
N VAL A 293 -5.86 -11.88 5.35
CA VAL A 293 -6.91 -11.06 4.73
C VAL A 293 -8.29 -11.43 5.28
N ARG A 294 -8.65 -12.72 5.27
CA ARG A 294 -9.93 -13.20 5.83
C ARG A 294 -10.07 -12.93 7.32
N LEU A 295 -8.98 -13.05 8.09
CA LEU A 295 -8.98 -12.72 9.51
C LEU A 295 -9.31 -11.23 9.73
N TYR A 296 -8.63 -10.33 9.01
CA TYR A 296 -8.81 -8.89 9.15
C TYR A 296 -10.20 -8.45 8.68
N GLU A 297 -10.69 -8.96 7.55
CA GLU A 297 -12.06 -8.72 7.09
C GLU A 297 -13.10 -9.22 8.11
N GLY A 298 -12.89 -10.41 8.68
CA GLY A 298 -13.73 -10.96 9.75
C GLY A 298 -13.65 -10.20 11.08
N LEU A 299 -12.69 -9.28 11.22
CA LEU A 299 -12.61 -8.32 12.32
C LEU A 299 -13.19 -6.95 11.94
N GLY A 300 -13.58 -6.72 10.69
CA GLY A 300 -14.17 -5.47 10.23
C GLY A 300 -13.18 -4.50 9.58
N TYR A 301 -11.92 -4.91 9.38
CA TYR A 301 -10.97 -4.13 8.59
C TYR A 301 -11.45 -4.07 7.15
N ARG A 302 -11.48 -2.87 6.59
CA ARG A 302 -11.92 -2.59 5.22
C ARG A 302 -10.69 -2.39 4.35
N ARG A 303 -10.70 -2.92 3.13
CA ARG A 303 -9.68 -2.55 2.12
C ARG A 303 -9.86 -1.06 1.76
N VAL A 304 -8.76 -0.33 1.61
CA VAL A 304 -8.78 1.08 1.18
C VAL A 304 -8.02 1.29 -0.14
N GLU A 305 -6.95 0.54 -0.35
CA GLU A 305 -6.17 0.47 -1.59
C GLU A 305 -5.69 -0.97 -1.79
N GLU A 306 -5.66 -1.40 -3.04
CA GLU A 306 -5.01 -2.63 -3.46
C GLU A 306 -3.93 -2.30 -4.49
N ARG A 307 -2.75 -2.87 -4.31
CA ARG A 307 -1.68 -2.79 -5.29
C ARG A 307 -1.74 -4.02 -6.18
N PHE A 308 -1.92 -3.77 -7.47
CA PHE A 308 -1.91 -4.79 -8.50
C PHE A 308 -0.54 -4.86 -9.17
N LEU A 309 -0.21 -6.07 -9.64
CA LEU A 309 1.01 -6.36 -10.39
C LEU A 309 0.67 -7.28 -11.57
N LEU A 310 1.22 -6.96 -12.74
CA LEU A 310 1.17 -7.79 -13.93
C LEU A 310 2.58 -8.10 -14.39
N SER A 311 2.94 -9.38 -14.43
CA SER A 311 4.18 -9.87 -15.03
C SER A 311 4.04 -9.99 -16.56
N LEU A 312 5.09 -9.66 -17.31
CA LEU A 312 5.08 -9.53 -18.78
C LEU A 312 5.73 -10.68 -19.55
#